data_AF-A0A0B1SQA3-F1
#
_entry.id   AF-A0A0B1SQA3-F1
#
_cell.length_a   1.000
_cell.length_b   1.000
_cell.length_c   1.000
_cell.angle_alpha   90.00
_cell.angle_beta   90.00
_cell.angle_gamma   90.00
#
_symmetry.space_group_name_H-M   'P 1'
#
loop_
_entity.id
_entity.type
_entity.pdbx_description
1 polymer ?
#
loop_
_entity_poly.entity_id
_entity_poly.type
_entity_poly.pdbx_seq_one_letter_code
_entity_poly.pdbx_strand_id
1 'polypeptide(L)'
;MLGVVWPEHHVAFPDFLDTTGNTEKWWIDEIVKDYKNILYDGIWIDMNEPANFGTNEDHPWYFDDPTHYNTIPLKCPTVEGGKDAEWDMPPYKTHAVWVHGKVGIDVHILS
;
A
#
# COMPACT_ATOMS: atom_id res chain seq x y z
N MET A 1 -4.26 -5.75 -7.53
CA MET A 1 -4.34 -5.61 -6.07
C MET A 1 -5.08 -4.32 -5.76
N LEU A 2 -6.02 -4.32 -4.82
CA LEU A 2 -6.68 -3.11 -4.32
C LEU A 2 -6.26 -2.89 -2.87
N GLY A 3 -5.98 -1.63 -2.52
CA GLY A 3 -5.62 -1.23 -1.17
C GLY A 3 -6.31 0.05 -0.74
N VAL A 4 -5.97 0.50 0.45
CA VAL A 4 -6.54 1.70 1.07
C VAL A 4 -5.39 2.64 1.44
N VAL A 5 -5.46 3.87 0.93
CA VAL A 5 -4.54 4.97 1.26
C VAL A 5 -5.36 6.25 1.38
N TRP A 6 -4.77 7.43 1.16
CA TRP A 6 -5.43 8.73 1.35
C TRP A 6 -6.73 9.00 0.56
N PRO A 7 -6.95 8.46 -0.66
CA PRO A 7 -8.21 8.63 -1.37
C PRO A 7 -9.38 7.89 -0.70
N GLU A 8 -10.58 8.45 -0.84
CA GLU A 8 -11.83 7.94 -0.28
C GLU A 8 -12.21 6.52 -0.73
N HIS A 9 -11.71 6.11 -1.90
CA HIS A 9 -11.99 4.82 -2.51
C HIS A 9 -10.75 3.95 -2.61
N HIS A 10 -10.96 2.64 -2.84
CA HIS A 10 -9.88 1.70 -3.10
C HIS A 10 -8.98 2.18 -4.23
N VAL A 11 -7.67 2.05 -4.01
CA VAL A 11 -6.64 2.37 -5.00
C VAL A 11 -6.03 1.09 -5.55
N ALA A 12 -5.57 1.16 -6.80
CA ALA A 12 -4.71 0.15 -7.39
C ALA A 12 -3.26 0.63 -7.35
N PHE A 13 -2.32 -0.29 -7.15
CA PHE A 13 -0.89 0.00 -7.19
C PHE A 13 -0.34 -0.32 -8.58
N PRO A 14 0.33 0.64 -9.24
CA PRO A 14 0.99 0.39 -10.53
C PRO A 14 2.16 -0.58 -10.36
N ASP A 15 2.29 -1.51 -11.31
CA ASP A 15 3.39 -2.47 -11.33
C ASP A 15 4.58 -1.90 -12.11
N PHE A 16 5.53 -1.29 -11.40
CA PHE A 16 6.75 -0.74 -11.99
C PHE A 16 7.78 -1.80 -12.43
N LEU A 17 7.53 -3.09 -12.16
CA LEU A 17 8.35 -4.20 -12.65
C LEU A 17 7.77 -4.84 -13.93
N ASP A 18 6.67 -4.30 -14.46
CA ASP A 18 6.07 -4.74 -15.71
C ASP A 18 7.07 -4.65 -16.88
N THR A 19 7.46 -5.83 -17.38
CA THR A 19 8.42 -5.94 -18.49
C THR A 19 7.86 -5.54 -19.85
N THR A 20 6.55 -5.36 -19.98
CA THR A 20 5.91 -4.95 -21.24
C THR A 20 6.02 -3.45 -21.49
N GLY A 21 6.42 -2.67 -20.47
CA GLY A 21 6.55 -1.22 -20.54
C GLY A 21 5.22 -0.47 -20.49
N ASN A 22 4.10 -1.14 -20.20
CA ASN A 22 2.79 -0.51 -20.18
C ASN A 22 2.65 0.43 -18.97
N THR A 23 3.08 -0.01 -17.79
CA THR A 23 3.03 0.83 -16.58
C THR A 23 3.91 2.08 -16.72
N GLU A 24 5.13 1.92 -17.23
CA GLU A 24 6.05 3.05 -17.45
C GLU A 24 5.44 4.07 -18.41
N LYS A 25 4.91 3.59 -19.55
CA LYS A 25 4.25 4.47 -20.52
C LYS A 25 3.06 5.21 -19.92
N TRP A 26 2.20 4.50 -19.21
CA TRP A 26 1.03 5.08 -18.56
C TRP A 26 1.42 6.16 -17.54
N TRP A 27 2.44 5.90 -16.72
CA TRP A 27 2.93 6.84 -15.71
C TRP A 27 3.46 8.14 -16.34
N ILE A 28 4.24 8.03 -17.42
CA ILE A 28 4.72 9.18 -18.19
C ILE A 28 3.56 9.97 -18.79
N ASP A 29 2.59 9.28 -19.40
CA ASP A 29 1.45 9.92 -20.06
C ASP A 29 0.59 10.73 -19.06
N GLU A 30 0.34 10.22 -17.85
CA GLU A 30 -0.41 10.96 -16.82
C GLU A 30 0.36 12.17 -16.29
N ILE A 31 1.68 12.07 -16.06
CA ILE A 31 2.52 13.22 -15.67
C ILE A 31 2.51 14.29 -16.77
N VAL A 32 2.67 13.91 -18.04
CA VAL A 32 2.65 14.86 -19.17
C VAL A 32 1.28 15.54 -19.31
N LYS A 33 0.20 14.81 -19.03
CA LYS A 33 -1.15 15.34 -19.05
C LYS A 33 -1.40 16.33 -17.92
N ASP A 34 -0.92 16.04 -16.71
CA ASP A 34 -1.05 16.94 -15.56
C ASP A 34 -0.19 18.19 -15.72
N TYR A 35 1.06 18.04 -16.19
CA TYR A 35 1.99 19.15 -16.44
C TYR A 35 1.45 20.18 -17.44
N LYS A 36 0.59 19.76 -18.39
CA LYS A 36 -0.09 20.67 -19.32
C LYS A 36 -1.10 21.60 -18.62
N ASN A 37 -1.61 21.19 -17.46
CA ASN A 37 -2.54 21.99 -16.66
C ASN A 37 -1.80 22.83 -15.62
N ILE A 38 -0.77 22.26 -14.98
CA ILE A 38 -0.01 22.90 -13.90
C ILE A 38 1.48 22.65 -14.11
N LEU A 39 2.27 23.72 -14.25
CA LEU A 39 3.73 23.62 -14.42
C LEU A 39 4.42 23.41 -13.06
N TYR A 40 5.30 22.41 -12.99
CA TYR A 40 6.12 22.11 -11.81
C TYR A 40 7.52 21.62 -12.19
N ASP A 41 8.53 21.91 -11.37
CA ASP A 41 9.93 21.57 -11.65
C ASP A 41 10.34 20.18 -11.12
N GLY A 42 9.45 19.52 -10.37
CA GLY A 42 9.70 18.20 -9.81
C GLY A 42 8.45 17.61 -9.15
N ILE A 43 8.51 16.32 -8.86
CA ILE A 43 7.45 15.57 -8.18
C ILE A 43 8.01 14.96 -6.89
N TRP A 44 7.22 15.01 -5.82
CA TRP A 44 7.51 14.27 -4.60
C TRP A 44 6.72 12.97 -4.64
N ILE A 45 7.42 11.84 -4.54
CA ILE A 45 6.83 10.50 -4.52
C ILE A 45 6.88 10.02 -3.07
N ASP A 46 5.70 9.84 -2.48
CA ASP A 46 5.52 9.41 -1.09
C ASP A 46 4.76 8.07 -1.06
N MET A 47 4.80 7.38 0.09
CA MET A 47 4.08 6.12 0.36
C MET A 47 4.42 4.96 -0.61
N ASN A 48 5.66 4.92 -1.10
CA ASN A 48 6.10 4.01 -2.17
C ASN A 48 6.81 2.73 -1.68
N GLU A 49 6.69 2.40 -0.39
CA GLU A 49 7.16 1.12 0.15
C GLU A 49 6.55 -0.13 -0.53
N PRO A 50 5.25 -0.20 -0.93
CA PRO A 50 4.11 0.74 -0.85
C PRO A 50 3.27 0.64 0.45
N ALA A 51 2.73 1.77 0.92
CA ALA A 51 1.90 1.78 2.12
C ALA A 51 0.45 1.35 1.87
N ASN A 52 -0.17 0.70 2.86
CA ASN A 52 -1.58 0.29 2.81
C ASN A 52 -2.19 0.29 4.22
N PHE A 53 -3.22 1.11 4.43
CA PHE A 53 -3.76 1.40 5.74
C PHE A 53 -4.64 0.27 6.29
N GLY A 54 -4.48 -0.02 7.59
CA GLY A 54 -5.35 -0.96 8.29
C GLY A 54 -5.24 -2.41 7.83
N THR A 55 -4.12 -2.79 7.19
CA THR A 55 -3.93 -4.16 6.70
C THR A 55 -4.16 -5.16 7.84
N ASN A 56 -5.04 -6.14 7.62
CA ASN A 56 -5.53 -7.12 8.60
C ASN A 56 -6.39 -6.58 9.76
N GLU A 57 -6.62 -5.28 9.89
CA GLU A 57 -7.53 -4.72 10.91
C GLU A 57 -8.99 -4.90 10.50
N ASP A 58 -9.88 -5.26 11.43
CA ASP A 58 -11.31 -5.42 11.13
C ASP A 58 -12.04 -4.07 11.10
N HIS A 59 -11.52 -3.10 11.86
CA HIS A 59 -12.10 -1.77 12.01
C HIS A 59 -10.98 -0.73 12.16
N PRO A 60 -10.35 -0.33 11.04
CA PRO A 60 -9.28 0.67 11.05
C PRO A 60 -9.83 2.08 11.31
N TRP A 61 -8.96 3.01 11.66
CA TRP A 61 -9.32 4.38 12.08
C TRP A 61 -10.18 5.17 11.07
N TYR A 62 -10.13 4.82 9.78
CA TYR A 62 -10.90 5.46 8.71
C TYR A 62 -12.27 4.81 8.46
N PHE A 63 -12.58 3.67 9.11
CA PHE A 63 -13.76 2.86 8.78
C PHE A 63 -15.10 3.56 9.09
N ASP A 64 -15.12 4.36 10.16
CA ASP A 64 -16.30 5.14 10.57
C ASP A 64 -16.32 6.55 9.96
N ASP A 65 -15.33 6.89 9.13
CA ASP A 65 -15.27 8.21 8.51
C ASP A 65 -16.35 8.32 7.42
N PRO A 66 -17.21 9.35 7.45
CA PRO A 66 -18.28 9.52 6.46
C PRO A 66 -17.77 9.77 5.04
N THR A 67 -16.51 10.18 4.87
CA THR A 67 -15.85 10.37 3.56
C THR A 67 -15.16 9.10 3.06
N HIS A 68 -14.84 8.15 3.95
CA HIS A 68 -14.18 6.87 3.62
C HIS A 68 -15.07 5.67 3.96
N TYR A 69 -16.35 5.76 3.61
CA TYR A 69 -17.37 4.83 4.08
C TYR A 69 -17.15 3.39 3.60
N ASN A 70 -16.99 2.47 4.57
CA ASN A 70 -16.91 1.02 4.37
C ASN A 70 -15.79 0.53 3.42
N THR A 71 -14.70 1.29 3.29
CA THR A 71 -13.55 0.84 2.52
C THR A 71 -12.86 -0.31 3.24
N ILE A 72 -13.05 -1.53 2.75
CA ILE A 72 -12.51 -2.75 3.38
C ILE A 72 -10.98 -2.77 3.24
N PRO A 73 -10.21 -2.91 4.34
CA PRO A 73 -8.77 -3.02 4.29
C PRO A 73 -8.31 -4.29 3.57
N LEU A 74 -7.06 -4.28 3.11
CA LEU A 74 -6.41 -5.49 2.62
C LEU A 74 -6.34 -6.54 3.74
N LYS A 75 -6.69 -7.78 3.42
CA LYS A 75 -6.53 -8.94 4.31
C LYS A 75 -5.51 -9.90 3.72
N CYS A 76 -4.44 -10.17 4.48
CA CYS A 76 -3.42 -11.14 4.13
C CYS A 76 -3.65 -12.47 4.86
N PRO A 77 -3.48 -13.61 4.20
CA PRO A 77 -3.52 -14.93 4.84
C PRO A 77 -2.33 -15.12 5.78
N THR A 78 -2.54 -14.91 7.08
CA THR A 78 -1.48 -15.02 8.11
C THR A 78 -1.59 -16.28 8.97
N VAL A 79 -2.47 -17.21 8.60
CA VAL A 79 -2.66 -18.48 9.33
C VAL A 79 -1.45 -19.40 9.11
N GLU A 80 -0.73 -19.72 10.18
CA GLU A 80 0.44 -20.61 10.13
C GLU A 80 0.05 -22.00 9.60
N GLY A 81 0.74 -22.46 8.55
CA GLY A 81 0.40 -23.71 7.85
C GLY A 81 -0.82 -23.63 6.93
N GLY A 82 -1.42 -22.44 6.76
CA GLY A 82 -2.43 -22.19 5.75
C GLY A 82 -1.83 -22.26 4.35
N LYS A 83 -2.53 -22.89 3.40
CA LYS A 83 -2.08 -23.03 2.01
C LYS A 83 -1.78 -21.67 1.36
N ASP A 84 -2.58 -20.66 1.68
CA ASP A 84 -2.47 -19.33 1.09
C ASP A 84 -1.45 -18.45 1.83
N ALA A 85 -0.93 -18.89 2.99
CA ALA A 85 0.02 -18.16 3.82
C ALA A 85 1.50 -18.50 3.51
N GLU A 86 1.78 -19.38 2.54
CA GLU A 86 3.14 -19.87 2.24
C GLU A 86 4.14 -18.73 1.99
N TRP A 87 3.71 -17.71 1.26
CA TRP A 87 4.55 -16.56 0.91
C TRP A 87 4.53 -15.46 1.97
N ASP A 88 3.40 -15.29 2.65
CA ASP A 88 3.22 -14.26 3.69
C ASP A 88 3.80 -14.68 5.06
N MET A 89 3.93 -15.99 5.30
CA MET A 89 4.44 -16.61 6.52
C MET A 89 5.57 -17.61 6.21
N PRO A 90 6.78 -17.11 5.87
CA PRO A 90 7.90 -17.98 5.51
C PRO A 90 8.36 -18.86 6.69
N PRO A 91 9.00 -20.02 6.45
CA PRO A 91 9.47 -20.93 7.50
C PRO A 91 10.43 -20.30 8.52
N TYR A 92 11.10 -19.22 8.14
CA TYR A 92 11.98 -18.46 9.00
C TYR A 92 11.53 -16.99 9.04
N LYS A 93 11.11 -16.53 10.21
CA LYS A 93 10.69 -15.14 10.44
C LYS A 93 11.89 -14.20 10.33
N THR A 94 11.74 -13.12 9.57
CA THR A 94 12.76 -12.07 9.47
C THR A 94 12.92 -11.34 10.80
N HIS A 95 14.07 -10.67 11.00
CA HIS A 95 14.33 -9.88 12.21
C HIS A 95 13.22 -8.85 12.51
N ALA A 96 12.59 -8.26 11.48
CA ALA A 96 11.51 -7.30 11.63
C ALA A 96 10.27 -7.88 12.35
N VAL A 97 9.94 -9.16 12.13
CA VAL A 97 8.80 -9.83 12.79
C VAL A 97 9.03 -9.96 14.30
N TRP A 98 10.28 -10.17 14.73
CA TRP A 98 10.62 -10.28 16.14
C TRP A 98 10.58 -8.95 16.89
N VAL A 99 10.80 -7.84 16.18
CA VAL A 99 10.69 -6.48 16.72
C VAL A 99 9.23 -6.06 16.81
N HIS A 100 8.40 -6.35 15.80
CA HIS A 100 6.97 -6.01 15.80
C HIS A 100 6.08 -6.91 16.66
N GLY A 101 6.49 -8.15 16.93
CA GLY A 101 5.74 -9.05 17.81
C GLY A 101 5.79 -8.70 19.30
N LYS A 102 6.58 -7.69 19.70
CA LYS A 102 6.70 -7.23 21.09
C LYS A 102 6.28 -5.77 21.21
N VAL A 103 4.96 -5.57 21.37
CA VAL A 103 4.31 -4.31 21.78
C VAL A 103 4.38 -3.21 20.70
N GLY A 104 3.24 -2.58 20.45
CA GLY A 104 3.04 -1.60 19.37
C GLY A 104 4.09 -0.49 19.38
N ILE A 105 4.89 -0.46 18.32
CA ILE A 105 5.74 0.67 17.97
C ILE A 105 5.28 1.10 16.58
N ASP A 106 4.59 2.24 16.53
CA ASP A 106 4.38 3.00 15.31
C ASP A 106 5.75 3.35 14.73
N VAL A 107 6.05 2.78 13.56
CA VAL A 107 7.22 3.19 12.79
C VAL A 107 6.81 4.45 12.03
N HIS A 108 7.03 5.60 12.67
CA HIS A 108 7.17 6.84 11.92
C HIS A 108 8.47 6.77 11.13
N ILE A 109 8.39 6.29 9.89
CA ILE A 109 9.41 6.61 8.89
C ILE A 109 9.17 8.08 8.55
N LEU A 110 9.95 8.97 9.16
CA LEU A 110 10.05 10.35 8.71
C LEU A 110 11.10 10.38 7.59
N SER A 111 10.58 10.66 6.38
CA SER A 111 11.25 11.15 5.15
C SER A 111 12.59 10.52 4.73
#